data_AF-A0A496VS46-F1
#
_entry.id   AF-A0A496VS46-F1
#
_cell.length_a   1.000
_cell.length_b   1.000
_cell.length_c   1.000
_cell.angle_alpha   90.00
_cell.angle_beta   90.00
_cell.angle_gamma   90.00
#
_symmetry.space_group_name_H-M   'P 1'
#
loop_
_entity.id
_entity.type
_entity.pdbx_description
1 polymer ?
#
loop_
_entity_poly.entity_id
_entity_poly.type
_entity_poly.pdbx_seq_one_letter_code
_entity_poly.pdbx_strand_id
1 'polypeptide(L)'
;MTKKTEDAQQSDDIPTHDFFENLDLEDADDLEDALDNFIFAIKSDYFLCWEAVEQKEQGNSLTEVQDKVLTNLINSNDGYTGPFIYINDIARPIEPWYEIAQKIAYHFLQMPFRTYEMKYEVICKGWSVLSDILETHCQDLSLPKGAKTPLDVIPLNLLHYLNLQFCFAEELTGIGQEEEWTFENEEQYYRIDDFIQLLREYKESVQYFNFTLEKLLTKVIMPPKDEKIFANLMMSYLGMNSPEEKLVRFLQDENFSETSFLA
;
A
#
# COMPACT_ATOMS: atom_id res chain seq x y z
N MET A 1 -54.94 32.22 21.40
CA MET A 1 -54.55 32.71 20.06
C MET A 1 -53.31 33.57 20.25
N THR A 2 -52.12 33.25 19.79
CA THR A 2 -51.54 32.07 19.14
C THR A 2 -50.05 32.25 19.39
N LYS A 3 -49.41 31.31 20.10
CA LYS A 3 -47.93 31.28 20.18
C LYS A 3 -47.45 31.03 18.76
N LYS A 4 -46.71 31.98 18.18
CA LYS A 4 -45.89 31.72 17.01
C LYS A 4 -44.72 30.88 17.49
N THR A 5 -44.78 29.60 17.16
CA THR A 5 -43.62 28.73 17.03
C THR A 5 -42.76 29.37 15.93
N GLU A 6 -41.60 29.91 16.32
CA GLU A 6 -40.53 30.13 15.37
C GLU A 6 -39.87 28.77 15.18
N ASP A 7 -40.24 28.13 14.07
CA ASP A 7 -39.54 26.97 13.54
C ASP A 7 -38.10 27.41 13.24
N ALA A 8 -37.19 27.03 14.12
CA ALA A 8 -35.78 26.96 13.78
C ALA A 8 -35.63 25.81 12.77
N GLN A 9 -35.50 26.16 11.50
CA GLN A 9 -34.93 25.27 10.49
C GLN A 9 -33.52 24.91 10.96
N GLN A 10 -33.40 23.73 11.57
CA GLN A 10 -32.15 23.04 11.87
C GLN A 10 -31.60 22.60 10.50
N SER A 11 -30.43 23.10 10.10
CA SER A 11 -29.77 22.59 8.90
C SER A 11 -29.23 21.19 9.21
N ASP A 12 -29.80 20.18 8.53
CA ASP A 12 -29.54 18.74 8.65
C ASP A 12 -28.16 18.30 8.12
N ASP A 13 -27.07 18.99 8.45
CA ASP A 13 -25.72 18.51 8.09
C ASP A 13 -25.16 17.64 9.22
N ILE A 14 -25.15 16.32 9.01
CA ILE A 14 -24.41 15.38 9.85
C ILE A 14 -22.92 15.71 9.68
N PRO A 15 -22.17 16.01 10.76
CA PRO A 15 -20.74 16.29 10.67
C PRO A 15 -19.99 15.14 10.00
N THR A 16 -19.04 15.51 9.15
CA THR A 16 -18.12 14.58 8.49
C THR A 16 -16.68 15.03 8.70
N HIS A 17 -15.76 14.08 8.69
CA HIS A 17 -14.33 14.29 8.87
C HIS A 17 -13.59 13.98 7.57
N ASP A 18 -12.77 14.91 7.10
CA ASP A 18 -11.80 14.65 6.03
C ASP A 18 -10.59 13.93 6.64
N PHE A 19 -10.30 12.72 6.16
CA PHE A 19 -9.23 11.90 6.73
C PHE A 19 -7.85 12.55 6.59
N PHE A 20 -7.66 13.37 5.56
CA PHE A 20 -6.40 14.05 5.29
C PHE A 20 -6.44 15.52 5.70
N GLU A 21 -7.33 15.91 6.62
CA GLU A 21 -7.43 17.30 7.08
C GLU A 21 -6.07 17.76 7.63
N ASN A 22 -5.48 18.77 6.97
CA ASN A 22 -4.16 19.34 7.26
C ASN A 22 -2.93 18.50 6.83
N LEU A 23 -3.11 17.48 5.99
CA LEU A 23 -2.00 16.68 5.43
C LEU A 23 -1.85 16.95 3.93
N ASP A 24 -0.61 17.20 3.48
CA ASP A 24 -0.24 17.21 2.07
C ASP A 24 0.44 15.89 1.68
N LEU A 25 -0.27 15.00 0.99
CA LEU A 25 0.27 13.69 0.59
C LEU A 25 1.43 13.77 -0.43
N GLU A 26 1.72 14.95 -0.99
CA GLU A 26 2.94 15.16 -1.79
C GLU A 26 4.19 15.37 -0.91
N ASP A 27 4.02 15.76 0.35
CA ASP A 27 5.09 15.81 1.35
C ASP A 27 5.27 14.43 2.01
N ALA A 28 6.53 14.05 2.21
CA ALA A 28 6.84 12.70 2.69
C ALA A 28 6.54 12.51 4.18
N ASP A 29 6.71 13.55 5.00
CA ASP A 29 6.42 13.48 6.44
C ASP A 29 4.90 13.39 6.64
N ASP A 30 4.13 14.21 5.92
CA ASP A 30 2.65 14.16 5.95
C ASP A 30 2.09 12.84 5.37
N LEU A 31 2.76 12.24 4.37
CA LEU A 31 2.38 10.93 3.83
C LEU A 31 2.64 9.80 4.85
N GLU A 32 3.71 9.89 5.62
CA GLU A 32 4.00 8.96 6.72
C GLU A 32 2.94 9.07 7.82
N ASP A 33 2.62 10.31 8.24
CA ASP A 33 1.54 10.57 9.20
C ASP A 33 0.18 10.07 8.69
N ALA A 34 -0.11 10.24 7.39
CA ALA A 34 -1.33 9.73 6.77
C ALA A 34 -1.42 8.20 6.82
N LEU A 35 -0.31 7.50 6.54
CA LEU A 35 -0.23 6.05 6.64
C LEU A 35 -0.44 5.59 8.10
N ASP A 36 0.27 6.19 9.06
CA ASP A 36 0.16 5.84 10.47
C ASP A 36 -1.25 6.07 11.02
N ASN A 37 -1.87 7.21 10.69
CA ASN A 37 -3.26 7.50 11.04
C ASN A 37 -4.21 6.45 10.44
N PHE A 38 -3.98 6.04 9.18
CA PHE A 38 -4.82 5.02 8.54
C PHE A 38 -4.68 3.67 9.23
N ILE A 39 -3.46 3.26 9.56
CA ILE A 39 -3.19 2.01 10.30
C ILE A 39 -3.87 2.04 11.67
N PHE A 40 -3.78 3.16 12.38
CA PHE A 40 -4.43 3.33 13.67
C PHE A 40 -5.96 3.26 13.54
N ALA A 41 -6.55 3.93 12.54
CA ALA A 41 -7.99 3.90 12.30
C ALA A 41 -8.51 2.50 11.97
N ILE A 42 -7.78 1.72 11.17
CA ILE A 42 -8.12 0.33 10.88
C ILE A 42 -8.02 -0.54 12.15
N LYS A 43 -6.91 -0.45 12.89
CA LYS A 43 -6.67 -1.29 14.09
C LYS A 43 -7.56 -0.94 15.27
N SER A 44 -8.11 0.27 15.32
CA SER A 44 -9.05 0.72 16.35
C SER A 44 -10.51 0.46 15.99
N ASP A 45 -10.77 -0.28 14.90
CA ASP A 45 -12.11 -0.55 14.35
C ASP A 45 -12.89 0.73 14.00
N TYR A 46 -12.23 1.88 13.81
CA TYR A 46 -12.90 3.16 13.54
C TYR A 46 -13.81 3.09 12.32
N PHE A 47 -13.29 2.59 11.20
CA PHE A 47 -14.06 2.42 9.97
C PHE A 47 -15.18 1.39 10.13
N LEU A 48 -14.90 0.27 10.81
CA LEU A 48 -15.87 -0.80 11.01
C LEU A 48 -17.04 -0.35 11.90
N CYS A 49 -16.77 0.46 12.92
CA CYS A 49 -17.79 1.04 13.78
C CYS A 49 -18.70 1.99 13.00
N TRP A 50 -18.12 2.87 12.17
CA TRP A 50 -18.91 3.77 11.33
C TRP A 50 -19.72 3.02 10.28
N GLU A 51 -19.16 2.02 9.60
CA GLU A 51 -19.92 1.17 8.68
C GLU A 51 -21.11 0.50 9.38
N ALA A 52 -20.92 -0.03 10.59
CA ALA A 52 -22.01 -0.67 11.34
C ALA A 52 -23.13 0.32 11.71
N VAL A 53 -22.77 1.55 12.10
CA VAL A 53 -23.73 2.64 12.34
C VAL A 53 -24.51 2.96 11.06
N GLU A 54 -23.82 3.18 9.94
CA GLU A 54 -24.44 3.54 8.67
C GLU A 54 -25.39 2.47 8.15
N GLN A 55 -24.99 1.20 8.22
CA GLN A 55 -25.84 0.07 7.82
C GLN A 55 -27.10 0.00 8.68
N LYS A 56 -26.97 0.27 10.00
CA LYS A 56 -28.12 0.29 10.91
C LYS A 56 -29.08 1.44 10.61
N GLU A 57 -28.55 2.63 10.34
CA GLU A 57 -29.34 3.82 9.97
C GLU A 57 -30.10 3.62 8.66
N GLN A 58 -29.50 2.92 7.70
CA GLN A 58 -30.12 2.57 6.42
C GLN A 58 -31.13 1.40 6.53
N GLY A 59 -31.24 0.77 7.70
CA GLY A 59 -32.12 -0.39 7.91
C GLY A 59 -31.63 -1.67 7.24
N ASN A 60 -30.36 -1.74 6.88
CA ASN A 60 -29.75 -2.93 6.29
C ASN A 60 -29.40 -3.95 7.39
N SER A 61 -29.19 -5.21 6.97
CA SER A 61 -28.72 -6.26 7.86
C SER A 61 -27.23 -6.08 8.14
N LEU A 62 -26.87 -6.12 9.43
CA LEU A 62 -25.47 -6.12 9.87
C LEU A 62 -24.87 -7.51 9.73
N THR A 63 -23.56 -7.58 9.49
CA THR A 63 -22.80 -8.82 9.71
C THR A 63 -22.67 -9.10 11.22
N GLU A 64 -22.29 -10.34 11.59
CA GLU A 64 -22.05 -10.69 13.00
C GLU A 64 -20.97 -9.81 13.64
N VAL A 65 -19.94 -9.44 12.88
CA VAL A 65 -18.85 -8.58 13.35
C VAL A 65 -19.34 -7.14 13.53
N GLN A 66 -20.07 -6.60 12.55
CA GLN A 66 -20.68 -5.26 12.64
C GLN A 66 -21.66 -5.14 13.82
N ASP A 67 -22.50 -6.16 14.05
CA ASP A 67 -23.43 -6.19 15.18
C ASP A 67 -22.69 -6.19 16.53
N LYS A 68 -21.58 -6.93 16.62
CA LYS A 68 -20.73 -6.97 17.81
C LYS A 68 -20.09 -5.61 18.11
N VAL A 69 -19.48 -4.95 17.12
CA VAL A 69 -18.85 -3.64 17.36
C VAL A 69 -19.89 -2.57 17.70
N LEU A 70 -21.05 -2.58 17.03
CA LEU A 70 -22.13 -1.64 17.31
C LEU A 70 -22.71 -1.85 18.71
N THR A 71 -22.90 -3.10 19.12
CA THR A 71 -23.36 -3.45 20.48
C THR A 71 -22.37 -2.97 21.54
N ASN A 72 -21.07 -3.18 21.32
CA ASN A 72 -20.04 -2.68 22.23
C ASN A 72 -20.08 -1.15 22.33
N LEU A 73 -20.19 -0.46 21.19
CA LEU A 73 -20.28 0.99 21.12
C LEU A 73 -21.50 1.53 21.91
N ILE A 74 -22.68 0.91 21.74
CA ILE A 74 -23.90 1.29 22.47
C ILE A 74 -23.74 1.06 23.98
N ASN A 75 -23.17 -0.08 24.37
CA ASN A 75 -22.95 -0.42 25.77
C ASN A 75 -21.97 0.53 26.47
N SER A 76 -20.97 1.01 25.74
CA SER A 76 -20.01 2.00 26.23
C SER A 76 -20.58 3.41 26.37
N ASN A 77 -21.74 3.70 25.77
CA ASN A 77 -22.32 5.04 25.73
C ASN A 77 -23.54 5.20 26.66
N ASP A 78 -23.50 4.59 27.86
CA ASP A 78 -24.41 4.78 29.01
C ASP A 78 -25.88 5.11 28.69
N GLY A 79 -26.51 4.34 27.79
CA GLY A 79 -27.94 4.50 27.46
C GLY A 79 -28.25 5.60 26.44
N TYR A 80 -27.28 6.01 25.63
CA TYR A 80 -27.51 6.86 24.47
C TYR A 80 -28.49 6.18 23.49
N THR A 81 -29.58 6.88 23.19
CA THR A 81 -30.65 6.41 22.29
C THR A 81 -30.82 7.29 21.05
N GLY A 82 -29.94 8.29 20.88
CA GLY A 82 -29.93 9.17 19.72
C GLY A 82 -29.14 8.61 18.54
N PRO A 83 -29.10 9.34 17.41
CA PRO A 83 -28.24 9.00 16.26
C PRO A 83 -26.77 9.24 16.61
N PHE A 84 -25.86 8.35 16.20
CA PHE A 84 -24.43 8.57 16.43
C PHE A 84 -23.93 9.71 15.54
N ILE A 85 -23.45 10.79 16.17
CA ILE A 85 -22.87 11.95 15.47
C ILE A 85 -21.33 11.92 15.54
N TYR A 86 -20.79 11.37 16.62
CA TYR A 86 -19.36 11.18 16.84
C TYR A 86 -19.12 9.81 17.48
N ILE A 87 -18.01 9.17 17.13
CA ILE A 87 -17.48 7.97 17.78
C ILE A 87 -16.08 8.34 18.27
N ASN A 88 -15.87 8.28 19.59
CA ASN A 88 -14.62 8.71 20.23
C ASN A 88 -14.19 10.13 19.81
N ASP A 89 -15.15 11.06 19.84
CA ASP A 89 -14.98 12.47 19.44
C ASP A 89 -14.61 12.72 17.96
N ILE A 90 -14.61 11.67 17.12
CA ILE A 90 -14.32 11.77 15.69
C ILE A 90 -15.62 11.57 14.92
N ALA A 91 -15.89 12.44 13.94
CA ALA A 91 -17.07 12.32 13.07
C ALA A 91 -16.91 11.18 12.06
N ARG A 92 -17.97 10.86 11.31
CA ARG A 92 -17.88 9.86 10.23
C ARG A 92 -16.92 10.34 9.14
N PRO A 93 -16.14 9.46 8.51
CA PRO A 93 -15.27 9.88 7.42
C PRO A 93 -16.12 10.29 6.21
N ILE A 94 -15.67 11.29 5.45
CA ILE A 94 -16.30 11.70 4.19
C ILE A 94 -16.20 10.57 3.15
N GLU A 95 -15.07 9.89 3.15
CA GLU A 95 -14.73 8.86 2.19
C GLU A 95 -14.67 7.48 2.87
N PRO A 96 -15.03 6.40 2.16
CA PRO A 96 -14.84 5.06 2.68
C PRO A 96 -13.35 4.73 2.81
N TRP A 97 -13.03 3.79 3.70
CA TRP A 97 -11.65 3.39 4.01
C TRP A 97 -10.84 3.02 2.75
N TYR A 98 -11.47 2.43 1.74
CA TYR A 98 -10.79 1.98 0.53
C TYR A 98 -10.39 3.14 -0.39
N GLU A 99 -11.13 4.24 -0.42
CA GLU A 99 -10.76 5.44 -1.18
C GLU A 99 -9.57 6.14 -0.53
N ILE A 100 -9.54 6.17 0.81
CA ILE A 100 -8.41 6.66 1.60
C ILE A 100 -7.16 5.82 1.33
N ALA A 101 -7.27 4.49 1.38
CA ALA A 101 -6.16 3.59 1.08
C ALA A 101 -5.62 3.76 -0.35
N GLN A 102 -6.50 3.95 -1.35
CA GLN A 102 -6.10 4.19 -2.74
C GLN A 102 -5.30 5.48 -2.89
N LYS A 103 -5.71 6.56 -2.21
CA LYS A 103 -4.99 7.83 -2.22
C LYS A 103 -3.58 7.67 -1.63
N ILE A 104 -3.48 7.10 -0.43
CA ILE A 104 -2.17 6.84 0.20
C ILE A 104 -1.27 6.00 -0.73
N ALA A 105 -1.80 4.89 -1.26
CA ALA A 105 -1.04 4.01 -2.16
C ALA A 105 -0.54 4.73 -3.43
N TYR A 106 -1.34 5.65 -3.98
CA TYR A 106 -0.94 6.42 -5.16
C TYR A 106 0.30 7.28 -4.90
N HIS A 107 0.38 7.89 -3.72
CA HIS A 107 1.47 8.79 -3.35
C HIS A 107 2.79 8.07 -3.02
N PHE A 108 2.76 6.76 -2.73
CA PHE A 108 4.00 5.97 -2.63
C PHE A 108 4.73 5.82 -3.97
N LEU A 109 4.02 5.88 -5.11
CA LEU A 109 4.59 5.51 -6.39
C LEU A 109 5.57 6.58 -6.91
N GLN A 110 6.84 6.20 -7.03
CA GLN A 110 7.95 6.99 -7.52
C GLN A 110 8.65 6.27 -8.69
N MET A 111 8.07 6.40 -9.89
CA MET A 111 8.60 5.79 -11.11
C MET A 111 8.99 6.86 -12.15
N PRO A 112 10.19 6.78 -12.78
CA PRO A 112 11.21 5.75 -12.58
C PRO A 112 11.94 5.89 -11.24
N PHE A 113 12.30 4.76 -10.65
CA PHE A 113 12.99 4.69 -9.37
C PHE A 113 14.48 4.98 -9.54
N ARG A 114 15.00 6.03 -8.90
CA ARG A 114 16.43 6.38 -8.94
C ARG A 114 17.15 5.82 -7.73
N THR A 115 18.15 4.98 -7.95
CA THR A 115 18.85 4.26 -6.87
C THR A 115 19.74 5.17 -6.02
N TYR A 116 20.28 6.23 -6.62
CA TYR A 116 21.23 7.15 -6.00
C TYR A 116 20.57 8.34 -5.28
N GLU A 117 19.24 8.44 -5.29
CA GLU A 117 18.54 9.51 -4.56
C GLU A 117 18.29 9.08 -3.12
N MET A 118 18.45 10.01 -2.18
CA MET A 118 17.97 9.80 -0.81
C MET A 118 16.43 9.74 -0.85
N LYS A 119 15.87 8.72 -0.23
CA LYS A 119 14.42 8.48 -0.19
C LYS A 119 13.96 8.36 1.25
N TYR A 120 12.78 8.89 1.51
CA TYR A 120 12.10 8.72 2.79
C TYR A 120 11.68 7.25 2.95
N GLU A 121 11.67 6.77 4.19
CA GLU A 121 11.34 5.37 4.49
C GLU A 121 9.94 5.01 4.01
N VAL A 122 8.97 5.92 4.16
CA VAL A 122 7.59 5.74 3.69
C VAL A 122 7.50 5.48 2.18
N ILE A 123 8.37 6.06 1.36
CA ILE A 123 8.40 5.81 -0.09
C ILE A 123 8.94 4.42 -0.42
N CYS A 124 9.87 3.93 0.38
CA CYS A 124 10.51 2.64 0.17
C CYS A 124 9.65 1.48 0.72
N LYS A 125 9.06 1.66 1.90
CA LYS A 125 8.38 0.60 2.67
C LYS A 125 6.90 0.83 2.91
N GLY A 126 6.37 2.03 2.65
CA GLY A 126 4.97 2.34 2.92
C GLY A 126 3.99 1.41 2.21
N TRP A 127 4.32 0.96 0.99
CA TRP A 127 3.48 0.00 0.28
C TRP A 127 3.41 -1.37 0.98
N SER A 128 4.55 -1.95 1.41
CA SER A 128 4.54 -3.26 2.06
C SER A 128 3.79 -3.23 3.39
N VAL A 129 3.93 -2.13 4.14
CA VAL A 129 3.17 -1.87 5.36
C VAL A 129 1.67 -1.74 5.05
N LEU A 130 1.29 -0.93 4.07
CA LEU A 130 -0.13 -0.76 3.71
C LEU A 130 -0.74 -2.07 3.24
N SER A 131 -0.08 -2.82 2.35
CA SER A 131 -0.61 -4.09 1.84
C SER A 131 -0.83 -5.10 2.95
N ASP A 132 0.12 -5.23 3.90
CA ASP A 132 -0.03 -6.13 5.06
C ASP A 132 -1.23 -5.75 5.93
N ILE A 133 -1.43 -4.45 6.16
CA ILE A 133 -2.56 -3.95 6.96
C ILE A 133 -3.89 -4.21 6.26
N LEU A 134 -3.96 -4.02 4.94
CA LEU A 134 -5.15 -4.34 4.16
C LEU A 134 -5.50 -5.82 4.25
N GLU A 135 -4.51 -6.70 4.04
CA GLU A 135 -4.74 -8.15 4.04
C GLU A 135 -5.08 -8.69 5.43
N THR A 136 -4.41 -8.19 6.46
CA THR A 136 -4.53 -8.70 7.84
C THR A 136 -5.76 -8.16 8.57
N HIS A 137 -6.14 -6.89 8.35
CA HIS A 137 -7.12 -6.21 9.21
C HIS A 137 -8.41 -5.77 8.50
N CYS A 138 -8.48 -5.78 7.17
CA CYS A 138 -9.64 -5.22 6.47
C CYS A 138 -10.66 -6.26 5.97
N GLN A 139 -10.53 -7.54 6.36
CA GLN A 139 -11.38 -8.63 5.85
C GLN A 139 -12.86 -8.48 6.25
N ASP A 140 -13.13 -7.85 7.39
CA ASP A 140 -14.49 -7.64 7.91
C ASP A 140 -15.12 -6.31 7.44
N LEU A 141 -14.36 -5.47 6.73
CA LEU A 141 -14.85 -4.22 6.18
C LEU A 141 -15.60 -4.44 4.86
N SER A 142 -16.54 -3.55 4.56
CA SER A 142 -17.31 -3.61 3.33
C SER A 142 -16.42 -3.34 2.13
N LEU A 143 -16.42 -4.27 1.16
CA LEU A 143 -15.67 -4.14 -0.08
C LEU A 143 -16.47 -3.39 -1.15
N PRO A 144 -15.82 -2.55 -1.99
CA PRO A 144 -16.48 -1.96 -3.15
C PRO A 144 -16.89 -3.04 -4.16
N LYS A 145 -17.88 -2.72 -4.99
CA LYS A 145 -18.44 -3.68 -5.95
C LYS A 145 -17.36 -4.24 -6.89
N GLY A 146 -17.20 -5.56 -6.86
CA GLY A 146 -16.29 -6.29 -7.74
C GLY A 146 -14.96 -6.67 -7.09
N ALA A 147 -14.61 -6.06 -5.95
CA ALA A 147 -13.51 -6.51 -5.11
C ALA A 147 -13.90 -7.81 -4.38
N LYS A 148 -12.94 -8.73 -4.26
CA LYS A 148 -13.09 -10.01 -3.56
C LYS A 148 -12.22 -10.08 -2.30
N THR A 149 -11.11 -9.36 -2.30
CA THR A 149 -10.21 -9.21 -1.16
C THR A 149 -10.03 -7.73 -0.84
N PRO A 150 -9.57 -7.37 0.37
CA PRO A 150 -9.23 -5.98 0.68
C PRO A 150 -8.17 -5.38 -0.25
N LEU A 151 -7.23 -6.20 -0.76
CA LEU A 151 -6.19 -5.70 -1.65
C LEU A 151 -6.73 -5.36 -3.05
N ASP A 152 -7.83 -5.98 -3.49
CA ASP A 152 -8.49 -5.70 -4.78
C ASP A 152 -9.00 -4.25 -4.90
N VAL A 153 -9.04 -3.50 -3.79
CA VAL A 153 -9.42 -2.08 -3.82
C VAL A 153 -8.33 -1.21 -4.45
N ILE A 154 -7.09 -1.67 -4.48
CA ILE A 154 -5.99 -0.94 -5.14
C ILE A 154 -6.08 -1.17 -6.65
N PRO A 155 -6.09 -0.11 -7.49
CA PRO A 155 -6.10 -0.28 -8.94
C PRO A 155 -4.99 -1.24 -9.40
N LEU A 156 -5.37 -2.26 -10.16
CA LEU A 156 -4.46 -3.37 -10.52
C LEU A 156 -3.12 -2.92 -11.12
N ASN A 157 -3.14 -1.88 -11.95
CA ASN A 157 -1.93 -1.32 -12.55
C ASN A 157 -1.01 -0.68 -11.49
N LEU A 158 -1.59 0.05 -10.53
CA LEU A 158 -0.87 0.67 -9.42
C LEU A 158 -0.28 -0.40 -8.51
N LEU A 159 -1.07 -1.42 -8.13
CA LEU A 159 -0.61 -2.56 -7.33
C LEU A 159 0.65 -3.21 -7.92
N HIS A 160 0.63 -3.53 -9.21
CA HIS A 160 1.79 -4.16 -9.84
C HIS A 160 3.01 -3.23 -9.90
N TYR A 161 2.80 -1.91 -10.09
CA TYR A 161 3.89 -0.95 -10.05
C TYR A 161 4.50 -0.78 -8.65
N LEU A 162 3.66 -0.76 -7.61
CA LEU A 162 4.12 -0.66 -6.22
C LEU A 162 4.90 -1.91 -5.80
N ASN A 163 4.44 -3.10 -6.16
CA ASN A 163 5.18 -4.35 -5.96
C ASN A 163 6.58 -4.30 -6.62
N LEU A 164 6.65 -3.80 -7.86
CA LEU A 164 7.93 -3.65 -8.56
C LEU A 164 8.83 -2.58 -7.93
N GLN A 165 8.25 -1.46 -7.51
CA GLN A 165 8.99 -0.42 -6.80
C GLN A 165 9.57 -0.96 -5.50
N PHE A 166 8.81 -1.77 -4.75
CA PHE A 166 9.29 -2.39 -3.53
C PHE A 166 10.53 -3.25 -3.78
N CYS A 167 10.55 -4.06 -4.86
CA CYS A 167 11.77 -4.77 -5.27
C CYS A 167 12.97 -3.82 -5.47
N PHE A 168 12.76 -2.68 -6.16
CA PHE A 168 13.84 -1.71 -6.37
C PHE A 168 14.26 -1.04 -5.06
N ALA A 169 13.30 -0.71 -4.21
CA ALA A 169 13.52 0.05 -2.99
C ALA A 169 14.28 -0.76 -1.95
N GLU A 170 13.95 -2.04 -1.78
CA GLU A 170 14.61 -2.89 -0.79
C GLU A 170 16.07 -3.15 -1.16
N GLU A 171 16.32 -3.50 -2.43
CA GLU A 171 17.63 -4.05 -2.81
C GLU A 171 18.56 -3.05 -3.48
N LEU A 172 18.01 -2.04 -4.16
CA LEU A 172 18.78 -1.17 -5.05
C LEU A 172 18.87 0.26 -4.53
N THR A 173 18.11 0.65 -3.51
CA THR A 173 18.28 1.96 -2.86
C THR A 173 19.69 2.12 -2.32
N GLY A 174 20.28 3.28 -2.55
CA GLY A 174 21.63 3.60 -2.12
C GLY A 174 22.69 3.35 -3.19
N ILE A 175 22.42 2.51 -4.19
CA ILE A 175 23.40 2.23 -5.24
C ILE A 175 23.70 3.51 -6.03
N GLY A 176 24.96 3.94 -5.98
CA GLY A 176 25.49 5.17 -6.56
C GLY A 176 25.50 6.38 -5.63
N GLN A 177 25.10 6.26 -4.35
CA GLN A 177 25.16 7.36 -3.38
C GLN A 177 26.57 7.58 -2.83
N GLU A 178 27.30 6.50 -2.56
CA GLU A 178 28.63 6.52 -1.95
C GLU A 178 29.61 5.66 -2.77
N GLU A 179 30.91 5.90 -2.62
CA GLU A 179 31.95 5.19 -3.37
C GLU A 179 31.93 3.67 -3.13
N GLU A 180 31.50 3.24 -1.93
CA GLU A 180 31.43 1.82 -1.56
C GLU A 180 30.11 1.15 -2.00
N TRP A 181 29.08 1.94 -2.30
CA TRP A 181 27.72 1.49 -2.63
C TRP A 181 27.52 1.48 -4.14
N THR A 182 28.29 0.64 -4.82
CA THR A 182 28.31 0.49 -6.28
C THR A 182 28.48 -0.97 -6.63
N PHE A 183 27.99 -1.39 -7.80
CA PHE A 183 28.30 -2.70 -8.36
C PHE A 183 29.71 -2.79 -8.95
N GLU A 184 30.54 -1.74 -8.90
CA GLU A 184 32.00 -1.92 -9.04
C GLU A 184 32.60 -2.64 -7.81
N ASN A 185 31.90 -2.63 -6.67
CA ASN A 185 32.25 -3.37 -5.47
C ASN A 185 31.51 -4.73 -5.44
N GLU A 186 32.26 -5.82 -5.55
CA GLU A 186 31.70 -7.19 -5.56
C GLU A 186 30.98 -7.53 -4.25
N GLU A 187 31.29 -6.85 -3.13
CA GLU A 187 30.56 -7.02 -1.88
C GLU A 187 29.10 -6.58 -1.98
N GLN A 188 28.71 -5.81 -3.01
CA GLN A 188 27.32 -5.43 -3.26
C GLN A 188 26.55 -6.44 -4.13
N TYR A 189 27.19 -7.50 -4.62
CA TYR A 189 26.54 -8.45 -5.55
C TYR A 189 25.43 -9.28 -4.91
N TYR A 190 25.38 -9.41 -3.58
CA TYR A 190 24.29 -10.09 -2.89
C TYR A 190 22.93 -9.44 -3.20
N ARG A 191 22.90 -8.10 -3.34
CA ARG A 191 21.70 -7.32 -3.70
C ARG A 191 21.09 -7.75 -5.03
N ILE A 192 21.90 -8.30 -5.95
CA ILE A 192 21.39 -8.82 -7.24
C ILE A 192 20.59 -10.10 -7.02
N ASP A 193 21.12 -11.02 -6.19
CA ASP A 193 20.43 -12.27 -5.88
C ASP A 193 19.13 -11.98 -5.11
N ASP A 194 19.21 -11.16 -4.07
CA ASP A 194 18.04 -10.76 -3.27
C ASP A 194 16.99 -10.04 -4.13
N PHE A 195 17.43 -9.16 -5.04
CA PHE A 195 16.54 -8.52 -6.01
C PHE A 195 15.83 -9.53 -6.93
N ILE A 196 16.55 -10.56 -7.40
CA ILE A 196 15.95 -11.65 -8.18
C ILE A 196 14.94 -12.42 -7.34
N GLN A 197 15.20 -12.69 -6.06
CA GLN A 197 14.25 -13.36 -5.18
C GLN A 197 12.97 -12.55 -5.01
N LEU A 198 13.07 -11.24 -4.77
CA LEU A 198 11.88 -10.37 -4.72
C LEU A 198 11.13 -10.34 -6.05
N LEU A 199 11.83 -10.34 -7.19
CA LEU A 199 11.16 -10.45 -8.49
C LEU A 199 10.45 -11.79 -8.68
N ARG A 200 10.94 -12.89 -8.09
CA ARG A 200 10.24 -14.19 -8.09
C ARG A 200 8.98 -14.13 -7.23
N GLU A 201 9.05 -13.51 -6.05
CA GLU A 201 7.88 -13.28 -5.18
C GLU A 201 6.81 -12.46 -5.92
N TYR A 202 7.21 -11.36 -6.57
CA TYR A 202 6.32 -10.49 -7.35
C TYR A 202 6.31 -10.82 -8.85
N LYS A 203 6.50 -12.09 -9.20
CA LYS A 203 6.48 -12.61 -10.57
C LYS A 203 5.24 -12.20 -11.36
N GLU A 204 4.09 -12.12 -10.70
CA GLU A 204 2.84 -11.73 -11.34
C GLU A 204 2.90 -10.30 -11.88
N SER A 205 3.58 -9.39 -11.19
CA SER A 205 3.82 -8.02 -11.66
C SER A 205 4.74 -7.99 -12.87
N VAL A 206 5.82 -8.80 -12.86
CA VAL A 206 6.71 -8.97 -14.02
C VAL A 206 5.94 -9.51 -15.22
N GLN A 207 5.05 -10.48 -14.99
CA GLN A 207 4.20 -11.07 -16.02
C GLN A 207 3.17 -10.08 -16.56
N TYR A 208 2.51 -9.33 -15.69
CA TYR A 208 1.47 -8.35 -16.03
C TYR A 208 1.98 -7.31 -17.03
N PHE A 209 3.16 -6.75 -16.78
CA PHE A 209 3.78 -5.80 -17.72
C PHE A 209 4.53 -6.45 -18.87
N ASN A 210 4.62 -7.78 -18.90
CA ASN A 210 5.37 -8.55 -19.89
C ASN A 210 6.80 -8.01 -20.03
N PHE A 211 7.48 -7.86 -18.89
CA PHE A 211 8.81 -7.30 -18.83
C PHE A 211 9.88 -8.21 -19.42
N THR A 212 10.84 -7.55 -20.05
CA THR A 212 12.19 -8.03 -20.38
C THR A 212 13.15 -7.30 -19.44
N LEU A 213 14.41 -7.72 -19.34
CA LEU A 213 15.39 -6.99 -18.53
C LEU A 213 15.56 -5.54 -19.06
N GLU A 214 15.61 -5.36 -20.38
CA GLU A 214 15.66 -4.04 -21.00
C GLU A 214 14.49 -3.14 -20.57
N LYS A 215 13.26 -3.67 -20.57
CA LYS A 215 12.08 -2.89 -20.14
C LYS A 215 12.09 -2.59 -18.65
N LEU A 216 12.56 -3.52 -17.83
CA LEU A 216 12.68 -3.31 -16.38
C LEU A 216 13.64 -2.16 -16.08
N LEU A 217 14.77 -2.09 -16.79
CA LEU A 217 15.76 -1.01 -16.68
C LEU A 217 15.24 0.36 -17.13
N THR A 218 14.11 0.44 -17.84
CA THR A 218 13.43 1.74 -18.07
C THR A 218 12.68 2.26 -16.85
N LYS A 219 12.50 1.42 -15.82
CA LYS A 219 11.77 1.73 -14.58
C LYS A 219 12.67 1.98 -13.39
N VAL A 220 13.94 1.60 -13.49
CA VAL A 220 14.97 1.88 -12.48
C VAL A 220 16.15 2.60 -13.14
N ILE A 221 16.55 3.74 -12.59
CA ILE A 221 17.66 4.55 -13.08
C ILE A 221 18.81 4.40 -12.10
N MET A 222 19.92 3.90 -12.62
CA MET A 222 21.20 3.74 -11.91
C MET A 222 22.26 4.64 -12.57
N PRO A 223 23.42 4.85 -11.93
CA PRO A 223 24.57 5.38 -12.64
C PRO A 223 24.94 4.47 -13.84
N PRO A 224 25.37 5.01 -14.99
CA PRO A 224 25.55 4.23 -16.22
C PRO A 224 26.52 3.04 -16.12
N LYS A 225 27.51 3.13 -15.22
CA LYS A 225 28.42 2.02 -14.95
C LYS A 225 27.73 0.88 -14.21
N ASP A 226 27.04 1.21 -13.12
CA ASP A 226 26.27 0.27 -12.30
C ASP A 226 25.18 -0.41 -13.11
N GLU A 227 24.44 0.34 -13.93
CA GLU A 227 23.39 -0.22 -14.81
C GLU A 227 23.94 -1.33 -15.70
N LYS A 228 25.12 -1.12 -16.30
CA LYS A 228 25.77 -2.10 -17.17
C LYS A 228 26.21 -3.33 -16.39
N ILE A 229 26.77 -3.17 -15.19
CA ILE A 229 27.22 -4.29 -14.35
C ILE A 229 25.99 -5.07 -13.86
N PHE A 230 24.99 -4.38 -13.32
CA PHE A 230 23.70 -4.91 -12.90
C PHE A 230 23.06 -5.75 -14.00
N ALA A 231 22.95 -5.22 -15.22
CA ALA A 231 22.35 -5.95 -16.34
C ALA A 231 23.10 -7.25 -16.68
N ASN A 232 24.44 -7.22 -16.67
CA ASN A 232 25.26 -8.40 -16.93
C ASN A 232 25.12 -9.45 -15.82
N LEU A 233 25.12 -9.02 -14.55
CA LEU A 233 24.95 -9.91 -13.39
C LEU A 233 23.56 -10.54 -13.39
N MET A 234 22.50 -9.74 -13.59
CA MET A 234 21.13 -10.22 -13.74
C MET A 234 21.03 -11.28 -14.84
N MET A 235 21.58 -11.01 -16.03
CA MET A 235 21.59 -11.99 -17.12
C MET A 235 22.36 -13.27 -16.75
N SER A 236 23.52 -13.13 -16.12
CA SER A 236 24.34 -14.26 -15.71
C SER A 236 23.62 -15.13 -14.68
N TYR A 237 23.03 -14.53 -13.65
CA TYR A 237 22.37 -15.24 -12.55
C TYR A 237 21.08 -15.92 -13.01
N LEU A 238 20.38 -15.31 -13.96
CA LEU A 238 19.15 -15.85 -14.54
C LEU A 238 19.39 -16.78 -15.74
N GLY A 239 20.64 -16.94 -16.20
CA GLY A 239 20.96 -17.72 -17.39
C GLY A 239 20.36 -17.15 -18.70
N MET A 240 20.16 -15.83 -18.75
CA MET A 240 19.63 -15.13 -19.93
C MET A 240 20.74 -14.92 -20.96
N ASN A 241 20.40 -15.09 -22.24
CA ASN A 241 21.32 -14.83 -23.34
C ASN A 241 21.14 -13.44 -23.94
N SER A 242 19.98 -12.82 -23.71
CA SER A 242 19.66 -11.48 -24.21
C SER A 242 18.72 -10.71 -23.26
N PRO A 243 18.91 -9.38 -23.10
CA PRO A 243 18.07 -8.57 -22.23
C PRO A 243 16.64 -8.38 -22.77
N GLU A 244 16.38 -8.74 -24.03
CA GLU A 244 15.08 -8.71 -24.70
C GLU A 244 14.24 -9.98 -24.45
N GLU A 245 14.82 -11.01 -23.83
CA GLU A 245 14.06 -12.20 -23.44
C GLU A 245 13.06 -11.87 -22.32
N LYS A 246 11.90 -12.54 -22.33
CA LYS A 246 10.85 -12.32 -21.32
C LYS A 246 11.36 -12.78 -19.96
N LEU A 247 11.47 -11.84 -19.01
CA LEU A 247 12.09 -12.06 -17.71
C LEU A 247 11.37 -13.16 -16.91
N VAL A 248 10.04 -13.20 -16.98
CA VAL A 248 9.20 -14.21 -16.29
C VAL A 248 9.57 -15.67 -16.60
N ARG A 249 10.23 -15.94 -17.74
CA ARG A 249 10.68 -17.31 -18.09
C ARG A 249 11.78 -17.81 -17.17
N PHE A 250 12.57 -16.90 -16.61
CA PHE A 250 13.73 -17.18 -15.79
C PHE A 250 13.46 -17.01 -14.29
N LEU A 251 12.28 -16.47 -13.94
CA LEU A 251 11.79 -16.32 -12.57
C LEU A 251 10.92 -17.52 -12.14
N GLN A 252 11.03 -18.67 -12.81
CA GLN A 252 10.39 -19.90 -12.35
C GLN A 252 11.26 -20.52 -11.27
N ASP A 253 10.63 -21.06 -10.22
CA ASP A 253 11.33 -21.69 -9.10
C ASP A 253 12.21 -22.84 -9.60
N GLU A 254 13.50 -22.58 -9.77
CA GLU A 254 14.49 -23.64 -9.65
C GLU A 254 14.77 -23.79 -8.16
N ASN A 255 14.53 -25.00 -7.64
CA ASN A 255 15.05 -25.42 -6.34
C ASN A 255 16.53 -25.02 -6.28
N PHE A 256 16.85 -23.98 -5.51
CA PHE A 256 18.23 -23.71 -5.10
C PHE A 256 18.65 -24.88 -4.21
N SER A 257 19.19 -25.91 -4.85
CA SER A 257 19.98 -26.95 -4.21
C SER A 257 21.20 -26.26 -3.63
N GLU A 258 21.29 -26.19 -2.30
CA GLU A 258 22.50 -25.87 -1.54
C GLU A 258 23.65 -26.83 -1.90
N THR A 259 24.27 -26.69 -3.08
CA THR A 259 25.40 -27.55 -3.49
C THR A 259 26.39 -26.85 -4.43
N SER A 260 26.75 -25.59 -4.19
CA SER A 260 27.88 -24.98 -4.91
C SER A 260 28.69 -23.92 -4.14
N PHE A 261 28.64 -23.94 -2.80
CA PHE A 261 29.59 -23.19 -1.96
C PHE A 261 30.53 -24.11 -1.16
N LEU A 262 30.99 -25.21 -1.77
CA LEU A 262 32.21 -25.91 -1.32
C LEU A 262 32.85 -26.61 -2.53
N ALA A 263 33.71 -25.90 -3.25
CA ALA A 263 34.79 -26.45 -4.06
C ALA A 263 35.95 -25.45 -4.11
#